data_AF-A0A0M6WJT5-F1
#
_entry.id   AF-A0A0M6WJT5-F1
#
_cell.length_a   1.000
_cell.length_b   1.000
_cell.length_c   1.000
_cell.angle_alpha   90.00
_cell.angle_beta   90.00
_cell.angle_gamma   90.00
#
_symmetry.space_group_name_H-M   'P 1'
#
loop_
_entity.id
_entity.type
_entity.pdbx_description
1 polymer ?
#
loop_
_entity_poly.entity_id
_entity_poly.type
_entity_poly.pdbx_seq_one_letter_code
_entity_poly.pdbx_strand_id
1 'polypeptide(L)' 'MKLFKTTPQPPDGYAILLDNLKQTTAELQNTYANLENVVDPDLIDYYIYQAKAVQMRYKFLLGCVKKIEGNYSLPS' A
#
# COMPACT_ATOMS: atom_id res chain seq x y z
N MET A 1 2.65 17.11 39.47
CA MET A 1 3.49 16.45 38.45
C MET A 1 2.73 16.53 37.13
N LYS A 2 3.29 17.19 36.11
CA LYS A 2 2.65 17.32 34.79
C LYS A 2 2.83 16.00 34.04
N LEU A 3 1.72 15.31 33.82
CA LEU A 3 1.66 14.06 33.07
C LEU A 3 1.79 14.40 31.58
N PHE A 4 2.99 14.30 31.03
CA PHE A 4 3.20 14.45 29.60
C PHE A 4 2.55 13.26 28.90
N LYS A 5 1.38 13.49 28.29
CA LYS A 5 0.85 12.58 27.28
C LYS A 5 1.76 12.72 26.07
N THR A 6 2.68 11.78 25.89
CA THR A 6 3.37 11.61 24.62
C THR A 6 2.31 11.26 23.58
N THR A 7 1.91 12.24 22.78
CA THR A 7 1.16 11.98 21.55
C THR A 7 1.95 10.91 20.79
N PRO A 8 1.33 9.81 20.35
CA PRO A 8 2.04 8.78 19.62
C PRO A 8 2.51 9.41 18.31
N GLN A 9 3.79 9.69 18.20
CA GLN A 9 4.35 10.14 16.94
C GLN A 9 4.26 8.94 15.99
N PRO A 10 3.70 9.09 14.78
CA PRO A 10 3.72 8.00 13.81
C PRO A 10 5.19 7.57 13.65
N PRO A 11 5.46 6.25 13.64
CA PRO A 11 6.83 5.76 13.63
C PRO A 11 7.51 6.28 12.36
N ASP A 12 8.82 6.51 12.40
CA ASP A 12 9.58 7.10 11.27
C ASP A 12 9.33 6.38 9.92
N GLY A 13 8.95 5.11 9.95
CA GLY A 13 8.56 4.31 8.79
C GLY A 13 7.14 4.52 8.24
N TYR A 14 6.26 5.27 8.92
CA TYR A 14 4.86 5.43 8.50
C TYR A 14 4.71 6.31 7.26
N ALA A 15 5.47 7.40 7.18
CA ALA A 15 5.51 8.25 5.99
C ALA A 15 6.01 7.46 4.76
N ILE A 16 7.06 6.65 4.95
CA ILE A 16 7.61 5.75 3.93
C ILE A 16 6.56 4.70 3.54
N LEU A 17 5.83 4.14 4.49
CA LEU A 17 4.78 3.15 4.22
C LEU A 17 3.64 3.75 3.38
N LEU A 18 3.19 4.96 3.70
CA LEU A 18 2.17 5.67 2.92
C LEU A 18 2.67 6.01 1.52
N ASP A 19 3.94 6.41 1.38
CA ASP A 19 4.54 6.70 0.08
C ASP A 19 4.61 5.43 -0.80
N ASN A 20 5.09 4.32 -0.24
CA ASN A 20 5.09 3.01 -0.91
C ASN A 20 3.67 2.58 -1.31
N LEU A 21 2.66 2.83 -0.47
CA LEU A 21 1.26 2.51 -0.77
C LEU A 21 0.74 3.35 -1.96
N LYS A 22 1.07 4.64 -2.00
CA LYS A 22 0.72 5.52 -3.13
C LYS A 22 1.39 5.07 -4.42
N GLN A 23 2.70 4.79 -4.37
CA GLN A 23 3.44 4.30 -5.53
C GLN A 23 2.86 2.98 -6.05
N THR A 24 2.52 2.05 -5.13
CA THR A 24 1.89 0.78 -5.49
C THR A 24 0.50 0.95 -6.11
N THR A 25 -0.28 1.93 -5.64
CA THR A 25 -1.58 2.24 -6.23
C THR A 25 -1.44 2.79 -7.64
N ALA A 26 -0.48 3.70 -7.87
CA ALA A 26 -0.20 4.25 -9.19
C ALA A 26 0.31 3.17 -10.16
N GLU A 27 1.20 2.29 -9.71
CA GLU A 27 1.70 1.16 -10.50
C GLU A 27 0.57 0.19 -10.88
N LEU A 28 -0.36 -0.06 -9.96
CA LEU A 28 -1.51 -0.91 -10.22
C LEU A 28 -2.43 -0.30 -11.29
N GLN A 29 -2.73 0.99 -11.18
CA GLN A 29 -3.51 1.72 -12.18
C GLN A 29 -2.83 1.71 -13.54
N ASN A 30 -1.52 1.94 -13.59
CA ASN A 30 -0.75 1.88 -14.84
C ASN A 30 -0.78 0.48 -15.46
N THR A 31 -0.61 -0.57 -14.65
CA THR A 31 -0.68 -1.96 -15.11
C THR A 31 -2.04 -2.26 -15.75
N TYR A 32 -3.14 -1.82 -15.13
CA TYR A 32 -4.48 -1.97 -15.69
C TYR A 32 -4.69 -1.17 -16.99
N ALA A 33 -4.18 0.07 -17.05
CA ALA A 33 -4.26 0.90 -18.26
C ALA A 33 -3.50 0.29 -19.44
N ASN A 34 -2.33 -0.30 -19.17
CA ASN A 34 -1.55 -1.00 -20.21
C ASN A 34 -2.21 -2.30 -20.66
N LEU A 35 -2.90 -3.00 -19.75
CA LEU A 35 -3.65 -4.23 -20.07
C LEU A 35 -4.89 -3.96 -20.93
N GLU A 36 -5.49 -2.76 -20.88
CA GLU A 36 -6.75 -2.46 -21.58
C GLU A 36 -6.64 -2.57 -23.11
N ASN A 37 -5.48 -2.21 -23.67
CA ASN A 37 -5.28 -2.10 -25.12
C ASN A 37 -4.26 -3.11 -25.67
N VAL A 38 -3.71 -3.98 -24.83
CA VAL A 38 -2.73 -4.98 -25.27
C VAL A 38 -3.44 -6.15 -25.95
N VAL A 39 -2.92 -6.55 -27.10
CA VAL A 39 -3.46 -7.67 -27.91
C VAL A 39 -2.48 -8.82 -28.05
N ASP A 40 -1.25 -8.62 -27.60
CA ASP A 40 -0.21 -9.65 -27.58
C ASP A 40 -0.47 -10.61 -26.40
N PRO A 41 -0.63 -11.92 -26.65
CA PRO A 41 -0.95 -12.89 -25.61
C PRO A 41 0.15 -13.04 -24.54
N ASP A 42 1.43 -12.93 -24.92
CA ASP A 42 2.53 -13.03 -23.96
C ASP A 42 2.58 -11.79 -23.06
N LEU A 43 2.27 -10.61 -23.62
CA LEU A 43 2.15 -9.38 -22.85
C LEU A 43 0.90 -9.37 -21.95
N ILE A 44 -0.21 -9.94 -22.40
CA ILE A 44 -1.41 -10.14 -21.56
C ILE A 44 -1.05 -10.96 -20.32
N ASP A 45 -0.38 -12.10 -20.51
CA ASP A 45 0.05 -12.95 -19.39
C ASP A 45 1.01 -12.19 -18.46
N TYR A 46 1.99 -11.49 -19.03
CA TYR A 46 2.89 -10.63 -18.26
C TYR A 46 2.14 -9.62 -17.38
N TYR A 47 1.19 -8.87 -17.96
CA TYR A 47 0.43 -7.86 -17.21
C TYR A 47 -0.51 -8.48 -16.17
N ILE A 48 -1.05 -9.68 -16.40
CA ILE A 48 -1.82 -10.42 -15.39
C ILE A 48 -0.93 -10.78 -14.19
N TYR A 49 0.27 -11.30 -14.43
CA TYR A 49 1.22 -11.61 -13.35
C TYR A 49 1.70 -10.36 -12.62
N GLN A 50 2.00 -9.28 -13.36
CA GLN A 50 2.36 -7.99 -12.79
C GLN A 50 1.23 -7.45 -11.90
N ALA A 51 -0.01 -7.42 -12.40
CA ALA A 51 -1.15 -6.95 -11.63
C ALA A 51 -1.32 -7.74 -10.34
N LYS A 52 -1.21 -9.08 -10.39
CA LYS A 52 -1.26 -9.94 -9.19
C LYS A 52 -0.15 -9.58 -8.19
N ALA A 53 1.08 -9.40 -8.65
CA ALA A 53 2.20 -9.04 -7.77
C ALA A 53 1.99 -7.67 -7.10
N VAL A 54 1.58 -6.66 -7.87
CA VAL A 54 1.31 -5.31 -7.37
C VAL A 54 0.12 -5.32 -6.41
N GLN A 55 -0.94 -6.08 -6.70
CA GLN A 55 -2.07 -6.26 -5.78
C GLN A 55 -1.66 -6.93 -4.46
N MET A 56 -0.79 -7.94 -4.49
CA MET A 56 -0.27 -8.56 -3.27
C MET A 56 0.52 -7.54 -2.43
N ARG A 57 1.39 -6.74 -3.08
CA ARG A 57 2.12 -5.66 -2.41
C ARG A 57 1.16 -4.63 -1.81
N TYR A 58 0.12 -4.24 -2.53
CA TYR A 58 -0.90 -3.30 -2.04
C TYR A 58 -1.60 -3.84 -0.79
N LYS A 59 -2.07 -5.10 -0.82
CA LYS A 59 -2.73 -5.74 0.32
C LYS A 59 -1.81 -5.82 1.55
N PHE A 60 -0.54 -6.13 1.33
CA PHE A 60 0.45 -6.17 2.41
C PHE A 60 0.65 -4.79 3.05
N LEU A 61 0.93 -3.76 2.23
CA LEU A 61 1.15 -2.39 2.69
C LEU A 61 -0.08 -1.83 3.41
N LEU A 62 -1.29 -2.07 2.86
CA LEU A 62 -2.54 -1.68 3.50
C LEU A 62 -2.74 -2.38 4.85
N GLY A 63 -2.34 -3.65 4.96
CA GLY A 63 -2.35 -4.38 6.22
C GLY A 63 -1.39 -3.79 7.26
N CYS A 64 -0.20 -3.35 6.83
CA CYS A 64 0.74 -2.64 7.70
C CYS A 64 0.17 -1.31 8.19
N VAL A 65 -0.44 -0.51 7.31
CA VAL A 65 -1.06 0.77 7.68
C VAL A 65 -2.16 0.55 8.71
N LYS A 66 -3.07 -0.39 8.45
CA LYS A 66 -4.17 -0.72 9.38
C LYS A 66 -3.70 -1.21 10.74
N LYS A 67 -2.60 -1.96 10.81
CA LYS A 67 -2.00 -2.38 12.08
C LYS A 67 -1.47 -1.19 12.87
N ILE A 68 -0.83 -0.24 12.18
CA ILE A 68 -0.29 0.96 12.82
C ILE A 68 -1.45 1.85 13.31
N GLU A 69 -2.43 2.15 12.46
CA GLU A 69 -3.63 2.94 12.82
C GLU A 69 -4.48 2.25 13.91
N GLY A 70 -4.64 0.93 13.83
CA GLY A 70 -5.35 0.12 14.83
C GLY A 70 -4.62 0.05 16.17
N ASN A 71 -3.29 0.02 16.17
CA ASN A 71 -2.50 0.09 17.42
C ASN A 71 -2.49 1.50 18.03
N TYR A 72 -2.74 2.55 17.24
CA TYR A 72 -2.87 3.93 17.74
C TYR A 72 -4.29 4.31 18.13
N SER A 73 -5.29 3.49 17.79
CA SER A 73 -6.65 3.59 18.32
C SER A 73 -6.66 2.97 19.73
N LEU A 74 -6.45 3.81 20.75
CA LEU A 74 -6.52 3.42 22.16
C LEU A 74 -7.85 2.68 22.48
N PRO A 75 -7.83 1.72 23.44
CA PRO A 75 -9.02 0.99 23.87
C PRO A 75 -10.07 1.96 24.44
N SER A 76 -11.33 1.74 24.07
CA SER A 76 -12.52 2.39 24.63
C SER A 76 -12.63 2.20 26.14
#